data_AF-A0A3N5N0V8-F1
#
_entry.id   AF-A0A3N5N0V8-F1
#
_cell.length_a   1.000
_cell.length_b   1.000
_cell.length_c   1.000
_cell.angle_alpha   90.00
_cell.angle_beta   90.00
_cell.angle_gamma   90.00
#
_symmetry.space_group_name_H-M   'P 1'
#
loop_
_entity.id
_entity.type
_entity.pdbx_description
1 polymer ?
#
loop_
_entity_poly.entity_id
_entity_poly.type
_entity_poly.pdbx_seq_one_letter_code
_entity_poly.pdbx_strand_id
1 'polypeptide(L)'
;TGTRMSVDEVGTDRSRLESWNKDAAIAANEVVRDMGIERKGLVEETLDGYVIPFLDGIWLRAPYLHNGSVPTLRDLLNPVAERPAVFWRGYDVYDKARMGFVTDGDEAKRVGTRHDVSAKGGSNQGHVYGVDIPEQDKEALIEFLKTL
;
A
#
# COMPACT_ATOMS: atom_id res chain seq x y z
N THR A 1 -3.05 -0.43 -18.81
CA THR A 1 -3.13 -1.54 -17.83
C THR A 1 -1.74 -1.75 -17.26
N GLY A 2 -1.60 -1.72 -15.93
CA GLY A 2 -0.30 -1.97 -15.30
C GLY A 2 -0.01 -3.48 -15.23
N THR A 3 1.26 -3.85 -15.29
CA THR A 3 1.70 -5.23 -15.04
C THR A 3 1.32 -5.62 -13.61
N ARG A 4 0.72 -6.80 -13.45
CA ARG A 4 0.44 -7.39 -12.14
C ARG A 4 1.69 -8.11 -11.67
N MET A 5 2.08 -7.89 -10.41
CA MET A 5 3.13 -8.65 -9.74
C MET A 5 2.48 -9.62 -8.76
N SER A 6 2.90 -10.87 -8.79
CA SER A 6 2.36 -11.92 -7.90
C SER A 6 2.52 -11.54 -6.44
N VAL A 7 1.52 -11.86 -5.61
CA VAL A 7 1.60 -11.66 -4.16
C VAL A 7 2.64 -12.58 -3.50
N ASP A 8 2.93 -13.73 -4.11
CA ASP A 8 4.01 -14.64 -3.68
C ASP A 8 5.38 -14.00 -3.92
N GLU A 9 5.52 -13.21 -4.99
CA GLU A 9 6.75 -12.51 -5.33
C GLU A 9 6.94 -11.24 -4.49
N VAL A 10 5.94 -10.36 -4.46
CA VAL A 10 6.06 -9.08 -3.74
C VAL A 10 5.97 -9.26 -2.22
N GLY A 11 5.32 -10.32 -1.73
CA GLY A 11 5.27 -10.66 -0.30
C GLY A 11 4.46 -9.71 0.59
N THR A 12 3.63 -8.85 0.00
CA THR A 12 2.78 -7.90 0.76
C THR A 12 1.49 -8.59 1.28
N ASP A 13 0.71 -7.87 2.09
CA ASP A 13 -0.54 -8.40 2.67
C ASP A 13 -1.46 -9.05 1.63
N ARG A 14 -1.99 -10.26 1.91
CA ARG A 14 -2.89 -11.00 0.99
C ARG A 14 -4.36 -10.72 1.21
N SER A 15 -4.72 -10.11 2.34
CA SER A 15 -6.10 -10.01 2.81
C SER A 15 -7.02 -9.35 1.80
N ARG A 16 -6.50 -8.39 1.00
CA ARG A 16 -7.29 -7.73 -0.04
C ARG A 16 -7.66 -8.70 -1.17
N LEU A 17 -6.72 -9.50 -1.66
CA LEU A 17 -6.96 -10.52 -2.69
C LEU A 17 -7.96 -11.58 -2.20
N GLU A 18 -7.82 -11.98 -0.94
CA GLU A 18 -8.70 -12.98 -0.33
C GLU A 18 -10.12 -12.45 -0.06
N SER A 19 -10.26 -11.15 0.20
CA SER A 19 -11.55 -10.51 0.49
C SER A 19 -12.46 -10.35 -0.74
N TRP A 20 -11.90 -10.12 -1.93
CA TRP A 20 -12.65 -9.92 -3.16
C TRP A 20 -12.11 -10.82 -4.27
N ASN A 21 -12.56 -12.07 -4.25
CA ASN A 21 -12.08 -13.14 -5.12
C ASN A 21 -13.07 -13.44 -6.27
N LYS A 22 -12.71 -14.42 -7.11
CA LYS A 22 -13.52 -14.87 -8.24
C LYS A 22 -14.94 -15.25 -7.85
N ASP A 23 -15.11 -16.02 -6.77
CA ASP A 23 -16.43 -16.49 -6.34
C ASP A 23 -17.31 -15.33 -5.85
N ALA A 24 -16.72 -14.36 -5.16
CA ALA A 24 -17.40 -13.12 -4.77
C ALA A 24 -17.82 -12.30 -6.01
N ALA A 25 -16.97 -12.24 -7.05
CA ALA A 25 -17.31 -11.55 -8.30
C ALA A 25 -18.45 -12.24 -9.05
N ILE A 26 -18.44 -13.58 -9.14
CA ILE A 26 -19.53 -14.38 -9.73
C ILE A 26 -20.83 -14.10 -8.97
N ALA A 27 -20.84 -14.29 -7.65
CA ALA A 27 -22.03 -14.07 -6.83
C ALA A 27 -22.58 -12.63 -6.97
N ALA A 28 -21.71 -11.63 -6.99
CA ALA A 28 -22.11 -10.24 -7.19
C ALA A 28 -22.68 -9.97 -8.60
N ASN A 29 -22.16 -10.63 -9.63
CA ASN A 29 -22.69 -10.52 -10.99
C ASN A 29 -24.07 -11.17 -11.10
N GLU A 30 -24.29 -12.33 -10.45
CA GLU A 30 -25.59 -12.99 -10.40
C GLU A 30 -26.65 -12.11 -9.73
N VAL A 31 -26.36 -11.55 -8.56
CA VAL A 31 -27.28 -10.65 -7.85
C VAL A 31 -27.66 -9.44 -8.71
N VAL A 32 -26.69 -8.81 -9.38
CA VAL A 32 -26.97 -7.62 -10.19
C VAL A 32 -27.80 -7.97 -11.44
N ARG A 33 -27.57 -9.15 -12.03
CA ARG A 33 -28.39 -9.65 -13.13
C ARG A 33 -29.83 -9.92 -12.68
N ASP A 34 -30.03 -10.50 -11.51
CA ASP A 34 -31.36 -10.80 -10.96
C ASP A 34 -32.14 -9.51 -10.62
N MET A 35 -31.44 -8.41 -10.36
CA MET A 35 -32.03 -7.07 -10.24
C MET A 35 -32.41 -6.44 -11.59
N GLY A 36 -32.17 -7.12 -12.72
CA GLY A 36 -32.45 -6.63 -14.07
C GLY A 36 -31.49 -5.54 -14.56
N ILE A 37 -30.32 -5.40 -13.95
CA ILE A 37 -29.33 -4.37 -14.31
C ILE A 37 -28.32 -4.95 -15.31
N GLU A 38 -28.30 -4.40 -16.53
CA GLU A 38 -27.32 -4.75 -17.55
C GLU A 38 -26.04 -3.91 -17.41
N ARG A 39 -24.92 -4.57 -17.13
CA ARG A 39 -23.57 -3.97 -17.08
C ARG A 39 -22.52 -5.00 -17.47
N LYS A 40 -21.30 -4.55 -17.79
CA LYS A 40 -20.15 -5.40 -18.15
C LYS A 40 -19.80 -6.48 -17.10
N GLY A 41 -20.24 -6.31 -15.85
CA GLY A 41 -19.93 -7.21 -14.75
C GLY A 41 -18.58 -6.91 -14.08
N LEU A 42 -18.38 -7.49 -12.91
CA LEU A 42 -17.08 -7.57 -12.25
C LEU A 42 -16.26 -8.69 -12.90
N VAL A 43 -14.94 -8.60 -12.78
CA VAL A 43 -14.01 -9.57 -13.39
C VAL A 43 -14.04 -10.89 -12.60
N GLU A 44 -14.40 -11.99 -13.27
CA GLU A 44 -14.49 -13.34 -12.70
C GLU A 44 -13.18 -14.13 -12.88
N GLU A 45 -12.07 -13.53 -12.43
CA GLU A 45 -10.72 -14.08 -12.57
C GLU A 45 -10.13 -14.39 -11.19
N THR A 46 -9.31 -15.44 -11.11
CA THR A 46 -8.46 -15.67 -9.95
C THR A 46 -7.36 -14.61 -9.94
N LEU A 47 -7.41 -13.70 -8.97
CA LEU A 47 -6.37 -12.69 -8.78
C LEU A 47 -5.21 -13.28 -7.98
N ASP A 48 -4.00 -13.11 -8.49
CA ASP A 48 -2.75 -13.67 -7.95
C ASP A 48 -1.79 -12.60 -7.43
N GLY A 49 -2.16 -11.32 -7.49
CA GLY A 49 -1.23 -10.25 -7.22
C GLY A 49 -1.79 -8.83 -7.37
N TYR A 50 -0.90 -7.85 -7.21
CA TYR A 50 -1.23 -6.43 -7.21
C TYR A 50 -0.70 -5.73 -8.47
N VAL A 51 -1.48 -4.78 -8.96
CA VAL A 51 -1.05 -3.93 -10.08
C VAL A 51 0.01 -2.95 -9.58
N ILE A 52 1.11 -2.85 -10.31
CA ILE A 52 2.17 -1.87 -10.03
C ILE A 52 1.65 -0.48 -10.42
N PRO A 53 1.51 0.48 -9.48
CA PRO A 53 1.08 1.83 -9.80
C PRO A 53 2.18 2.61 -10.53
N PHE A 54 1.79 3.57 -11.36
CA PHE A 54 2.73 4.57 -11.90
C PHE A 54 3.36 5.37 -10.76
N LEU A 55 4.64 5.73 -10.90
CA LEU A 55 5.38 6.46 -9.88
C LEU A 55 5.20 7.98 -9.97
N ASP A 56 4.54 8.49 -11.00
CA ASP A 56 4.24 9.93 -11.14
C ASP A 56 3.48 10.45 -9.90
N GLY A 57 4.02 11.50 -9.29
CA GLY A 57 3.52 12.06 -8.03
C GLY A 57 3.62 11.12 -6.83
N ILE A 58 4.52 10.11 -6.84
CA ILE A 58 4.72 9.18 -5.71
C ILE A 58 5.01 9.91 -4.40
N TRP A 59 5.61 11.09 -4.48
CA TRP A 59 5.82 11.96 -3.33
C TRP A 59 4.53 12.34 -2.61
N LEU A 60 3.37 12.43 -3.27
CA LEU A 60 2.11 12.77 -2.63
C LEU A 60 1.28 11.58 -2.14
N ARG A 61 1.78 10.34 -2.26
CA ARG A 61 0.95 9.12 -2.12
C ARG A 61 1.19 8.32 -0.85
N ALA A 62 1.84 8.89 0.15
CA ALA A 62 1.95 8.27 1.47
C ALA A 62 0.55 8.12 2.11
N PRO A 63 0.33 7.12 2.99
CA PRO A 63 1.21 5.99 3.27
C PRO A 63 1.31 4.99 2.10
N TYR A 64 2.41 4.26 2.03
CA TYR A 64 2.78 3.36 0.94
C TYR A 64 2.31 1.91 1.15
N LEU A 65 2.44 1.11 0.08
CA LEU A 65 1.81 -0.19 -0.15
C LEU A 65 0.28 -0.08 -0.39
N HIS A 66 -0.31 -1.14 -0.91
CA HIS A 66 -1.74 -1.16 -1.30
C HIS A 66 -2.70 -0.95 -0.12
N ASN A 67 -2.24 -1.19 1.10
CA ASN A 67 -2.99 -1.06 2.35
C ASN A 67 -2.55 0.14 3.21
N GLY A 68 -1.57 0.92 2.75
CA GLY A 68 -1.07 2.09 3.46
C GLY A 68 -0.43 1.75 4.81
N SER A 69 0.31 0.64 4.88
CA SER A 69 0.93 0.12 6.11
C SER A 69 2.39 0.55 6.32
N VAL A 70 2.96 1.33 5.39
CA VAL A 70 4.30 1.91 5.50
C VAL A 70 4.21 3.43 5.43
N PRO A 71 4.57 4.19 6.47
CA PRO A 71 4.19 5.60 6.58
C PRO A 71 4.96 6.54 5.64
N THR A 72 6.22 6.24 5.34
CA THR A 72 7.07 7.08 4.49
C THR A 72 7.83 6.25 3.45
N LEU A 73 8.25 6.87 2.34
CA LEU A 73 9.04 6.19 1.32
C LEU A 73 10.39 5.76 1.88
N ARG A 74 10.92 6.56 2.82
CA ARG A 74 12.11 6.22 3.57
C ARG A 74 11.95 4.94 4.38
N ASP A 75 10.81 4.76 5.05
CA ASP A 75 10.52 3.51 5.78
C ASP A 75 10.40 2.31 4.83
N LEU A 76 9.89 2.51 3.62
CA LEU A 76 9.79 1.43 2.63
C LEU A 76 11.16 0.89 2.21
N LEU A 77 12.17 1.76 2.14
CA LEU A 77 13.56 1.43 1.83
C LEU A 77 14.37 0.90 3.02
N ASN A 78 13.78 0.82 4.22
CA ASN A 78 14.41 0.17 5.36
C ASN A 78 14.10 -1.33 5.38
N PRO A 79 14.99 -2.15 5.99
CA PRO A 79 14.66 -3.54 6.30
C PRO A 79 13.29 -3.63 6.99
N VAL A 80 12.53 -4.67 6.67
CA VAL A 80 11.16 -4.82 7.15
C VAL A 80 11.06 -4.75 8.68
N ALA A 81 12.07 -5.27 9.39
CA ALA A 81 12.16 -5.25 10.85
C ALA A 81 12.29 -3.83 11.45
N GLU A 82 12.71 -2.85 10.66
CA GLU A 82 12.89 -1.46 11.09
C GLU A 82 11.68 -0.57 10.73
N ARG A 83 10.70 -1.11 9.99
CA ARG A 83 9.48 -0.39 9.63
C ARG A 83 8.60 -0.17 10.87
N PRO A 84 7.92 0.99 11.00
CA PRO A 84 6.99 1.21 12.11
C PRO A 84 5.91 0.14 12.19
N ALA A 85 5.79 -0.51 13.35
CA ALA A 85 4.74 -1.50 13.61
C ALA A 85 3.40 -0.85 14.03
N VAL A 86 3.47 0.34 14.63
CA VAL A 86 2.31 1.12 15.06
C VAL A 86 2.57 2.58 14.75
N PHE A 87 1.62 3.25 14.12
CA PHE A 87 1.72 4.67 13.78
C PHE A 87 0.33 5.31 13.60
N TRP A 88 0.27 6.62 13.49
CA TRP A 88 -0.99 7.38 13.40
C TRP A 88 -1.21 7.92 11.98
N ARG A 89 -2.40 7.66 11.42
CA ARG A 89 -2.79 8.09 10.06
C ARG A 89 -3.79 9.24 10.10
N GLY A 90 -3.72 10.12 9.12
CA GLY A 90 -4.67 11.23 8.97
C GLY A 90 -4.22 12.56 9.58
N TYR A 91 -3.03 12.61 10.19
CA TYR A 91 -2.38 13.87 10.50
C TYR A 91 -1.69 14.41 9.23
N ASP A 92 -2.01 15.63 8.84
CA ASP A 92 -1.73 16.21 7.53
C ASP A 92 -0.38 16.94 7.41
N VAL A 93 0.45 16.86 8.45
CA VAL A 93 1.82 17.38 8.40
C VAL A 93 2.71 16.43 7.62
N TYR A 94 3.32 16.96 6.56
CA TYR A 94 4.11 16.19 5.61
C TYR A 94 5.62 16.39 5.83
N ASP A 95 6.36 15.30 5.99
CA ASP A 95 7.82 15.25 6.05
C ASP A 95 8.40 15.04 4.64
N LYS A 96 8.95 16.12 4.08
CA LYS A 96 9.55 16.13 2.75
C LYS A 96 10.88 15.37 2.67
N ALA A 97 11.59 15.20 3.77
CA ALA A 97 12.86 14.49 3.80
C ALA A 97 12.63 12.98 3.75
N ARG A 98 11.65 12.49 4.53
CA ARG A 98 11.28 11.08 4.57
C ARG A 98 10.29 10.68 3.47
N MET A 99 9.67 11.68 2.84
CA MET A 99 8.60 11.54 1.87
C MET A 99 7.41 10.75 2.44
N GLY A 100 6.71 11.37 3.36
CA GLY A 100 5.45 10.87 3.89
C GLY A 100 4.89 11.76 4.97
N PHE A 101 3.84 11.33 5.64
CA PHE A 101 3.25 12.09 6.74
C PHE A 101 4.00 11.86 8.05
N VAL A 102 3.95 12.85 8.93
CA VAL A 102 4.34 12.69 10.33
C VAL A 102 3.30 11.79 11.00
N THR A 103 3.74 10.67 11.57
CA THR A 103 2.83 9.63 12.09
C THR A 103 3.03 9.31 13.57
N ASP A 104 3.82 10.11 14.28
CA ASP A 104 3.99 10.04 15.74
C ASP A 104 4.09 11.46 16.33
N GLY A 105 4.04 11.55 17.66
CA GLY A 105 3.94 12.80 18.41
C GLY A 105 2.52 13.06 18.92
N ASP A 106 2.39 13.99 19.87
CA ASP A 106 1.13 14.25 20.56
C ASP A 106 0.04 14.71 19.60
N GLU A 107 0.39 15.53 18.62
CA GLU A 107 -0.55 16.04 17.64
C GLU A 107 -1.03 14.93 16.67
N ALA A 108 -0.11 14.07 16.21
CA ALA A 108 -0.46 12.92 15.39
C ALA A 108 -1.37 11.93 16.14
N LYS A 109 -1.13 11.74 17.44
CA LYS A 109 -1.97 10.92 18.34
C LYS A 109 -3.35 11.55 18.57
N ARG A 110 -3.41 12.87 18.68
CA ARG A 110 -4.63 13.63 18.95
C ARG A 110 -5.56 13.66 17.75
N VAL A 111 -5.00 13.84 16.55
CA VAL A 111 -5.77 14.01 15.30
C VAL A 111 -5.92 12.69 14.55
N GLY A 112 -4.89 11.88 14.55
CA GLY A 112 -4.81 10.69 13.72
C GLY A 112 -5.59 9.51 14.28
N THR A 113 -5.67 8.47 13.45
CA THR A 113 -6.19 7.15 13.82
C THR A 113 -5.02 6.18 13.96
N ARG A 114 -4.95 5.47 15.10
CA ARG A 114 -3.94 4.44 15.34
C ARG A 114 -4.06 3.34 14.30
N HIS A 115 -2.96 3.07 13.62
CA HIS A 115 -2.78 1.95 12.71
C HIS A 115 -1.80 0.95 13.33
N ASP A 116 -2.18 -0.33 13.30
CA ASP A 116 -1.41 -1.44 13.86
C ASP A 116 -1.22 -2.48 12.77
N VAL A 117 0.03 -2.73 12.38
CA VAL A 117 0.32 -3.59 11.22
C VAL A 117 0.03 -5.06 11.49
N SER A 118 -0.18 -5.43 12.77
CA SER A 118 -0.59 -6.79 13.15
C SER A 118 -2.09 -7.05 12.97
N ALA A 119 -2.90 -6.00 12.75
CA ALA A 119 -4.32 -6.15 12.47
C ALA A 119 -4.54 -6.79 11.08
N LYS A 120 -5.70 -7.44 10.90
CA LYS A 120 -6.08 -8.06 9.62
C LYS A 120 -6.03 -7.03 8.48
N GLY A 121 -5.29 -7.34 7.42
CA GLY A 121 -5.09 -6.44 6.27
C GLY A 121 -4.07 -5.33 6.50
N GLY A 122 -3.44 -5.26 7.68
CA GLY A 122 -2.51 -4.21 8.08
C GLY A 122 -1.05 -4.52 7.82
N SER A 123 -0.69 -5.69 7.28
CA SER A 123 0.71 -6.13 7.19
C SER A 123 1.57 -5.14 6.41
N ASN A 124 2.76 -4.83 6.95
CA ASN A 124 3.80 -3.99 6.35
C ASN A 124 4.96 -4.80 5.74
N GLN A 125 4.72 -6.09 5.52
CA GLN A 125 5.69 -7.02 4.94
C GLN A 125 5.83 -6.84 3.42
N GLY A 126 6.83 -7.49 2.84
CA GLY A 126 7.05 -7.51 1.40
C GLY A 126 7.63 -6.22 0.86
N HIS A 127 7.73 -6.16 -0.47
CA HIS A 127 8.38 -5.09 -1.21
C HIS A 127 9.78 -4.79 -0.64
N VAL A 128 10.65 -5.81 -0.69
CA VAL A 128 12.03 -5.73 -0.17
C VAL A 128 13.02 -5.17 -1.20
N TYR A 129 12.53 -4.67 -2.33
CA TYR A 129 13.38 -4.02 -3.32
C TYR A 129 14.00 -2.74 -2.75
N GLY A 130 15.32 -2.59 -2.90
CA GLY A 130 16.04 -1.40 -2.43
C GLY A 130 16.38 -1.39 -0.95
N VAL A 131 16.03 -2.42 -0.17
CA VAL A 131 16.35 -2.43 1.28
C VAL A 131 17.85 -2.59 1.56
N ASP A 132 18.57 -3.26 0.65
CA ASP A 132 20.00 -3.60 0.80
C ASP A 132 20.95 -2.62 0.09
N ILE A 133 20.43 -1.59 -0.59
CA ILE A 133 21.30 -0.61 -1.25
C ILE A 133 21.97 0.31 -0.21
N PRO A 134 23.15 0.87 -0.50
CA PRO A 134 23.82 1.82 0.38
C PRO A 134 22.93 3.01 0.78
N GLU A 135 23.17 3.54 1.97
CA GLU A 135 22.40 4.67 2.51
C GLU A 135 22.35 5.88 1.57
N GLN A 136 23.49 6.21 0.97
CA GLN A 136 23.62 7.31 0.00
C GLN A 136 22.78 7.06 -1.26
N ASP A 137 22.66 5.80 -1.69
CA ASP A 137 21.83 5.44 -2.85
C ASP A 137 20.34 5.50 -2.50
N LYS A 138 19.95 5.20 -1.24
CA LYS A 138 18.58 5.41 -0.76
C LYS A 138 18.21 6.90 -0.76
N GLU A 139 19.12 7.76 -0.30
CA GLU A 139 18.93 9.21 -0.34
C GLU A 139 18.81 9.71 -1.78
N ALA A 140 19.72 9.31 -2.67
CA ALA A 140 19.67 9.68 -4.08
C ALA A 140 18.39 9.19 -4.77
N LEU A 141 17.94 7.97 -4.47
CA LEU A 141 16.69 7.42 -4.97
C LEU A 141 15.49 8.24 -4.48
N ILE A 142 15.46 8.61 -3.21
CA ILE A 142 14.41 9.48 -2.65
C ILE A 142 14.39 10.83 -3.38
N GLU A 143 15.53 11.49 -3.57
CA GLU A 143 15.59 12.76 -4.30
C GLU A 143 15.12 12.61 -5.76
N PHE A 144 15.48 11.52 -6.43
CA PHE A 144 14.97 11.23 -7.77
C PHE A 144 13.45 11.06 -7.77
N LEU A 145 12.89 10.30 -6.83
CA LEU A 145 11.45 10.06 -6.73
C LEU A 145 10.64 11.32 -6.37
N LYS A 146 11.26 12.36 -5.81
CA LYS A 146 10.63 13.69 -5.65
C LYS A 146 10.39 14.42 -6.97
N THR A 147 11.11 14.05 -8.02
CA THR A 147 11.00 14.70 -9.34
C THR A 147 9.89 14.11 -10.20
N LEU A 148 9.27 13.00 -9.77
CA LEU A 148 8.21 12.29 -10.47
C LEU A 148 6.82 12.79 -10.09
#